data_AF-A0A132NLK7-F1
#
_entry.id   AF-A0A132NLK7-F1
#
_cell.length_a   1.000
_cell.length_b   1.000
_cell.length_c   1.000
_cell.angle_alpha   90.00
_cell.angle_beta   90.00
_cell.angle_gamma   90.00
#
_symmetry.space_group_name_H-M   'P 1'
#
loop_
_entity.id
_entity.type
_entity.pdbx_description
1 polymer ?
#
loop_
_entity_poly.entity_id
_entity_poly.type
_entity_poly.pdbx_seq_one_letter_code
_entity_poly.pdbx_strand_id
1 'polypeptide(L)'
;MRVGTWNLLHGRSVSDGSVDADRLRACVQLLDADVLAIQETDRLQPRSGMVDQAALAAEAMGAPWWRYVPALHGTPGASWRPAVLDDGTSAAGPTYGIGLLSRYPVTRWRVRRFTAPPVAVPLLVPGRPG
;
A
#
# COMPACT_ATOMS: atom_id res chain seq x y z
N MET A 1 -5.61 -22.54 0.27
CA MET A 1 -5.08 -21.27 0.79
C MET A 1 -4.03 -20.74 -0.17
N ARG A 2 -4.28 -19.58 -0.79
CA ARG A 2 -3.36 -18.84 -1.66
C ARG A 2 -2.85 -17.60 -0.93
N VAL A 3 -1.54 -17.44 -0.86
CA VAL A 3 -0.90 -16.28 -0.21
C VAL A 3 -0.12 -15.50 -1.27
N GLY A 4 -0.34 -14.19 -1.33
CA GLY A 4 0.29 -13.30 -2.29
C GLY A 4 0.98 -12.12 -1.62
N THR A 5 2.01 -11.59 -2.30
CA THR A 5 2.56 -10.27 -2.02
C THR A 5 2.59 -9.45 -3.30
N TRP A 6 2.22 -8.17 -3.21
CA TRP A 6 2.17 -7.28 -4.36
C TRP A 6 2.62 -5.87 -3.98
N ASN A 7 3.70 -5.42 -4.62
CA ASN A 7 4.07 -4.02 -4.63
C ASN A 7 3.17 -3.26 -5.63
N LEU A 8 2.31 -2.37 -5.13
CA LEU A 8 1.34 -1.65 -5.95
C LEU A 8 1.95 -0.56 -6.80
N LEU A 9 3.19 -0.14 -6.52
CA LEU A 9 3.78 1.08 -7.08
C LEU A 9 2.78 2.23 -7.00
N HIS A 10 2.18 2.47 -5.81
CA HIS A 10 1.12 3.45 -5.58
C HIS A 10 -0.05 3.39 -6.57
N GLY A 11 -0.39 2.19 -7.05
CA GLY A 11 -1.45 1.92 -8.03
C GLY A 11 -1.08 2.30 -9.46
N ARG A 12 0.19 2.64 -9.72
CA ARG A 12 0.67 3.01 -11.04
C ARG A 12 0.94 1.77 -11.87
N SER A 13 0.23 1.70 -12.98
CA SER A 13 0.44 0.69 -14.00
C SER A 13 1.82 0.82 -14.65
N VAL A 14 2.52 -0.30 -14.81
CA VAL A 14 3.81 -0.35 -15.50
C VAL A 14 3.68 -0.31 -17.03
N SER A 15 2.50 -0.60 -17.58
CA SER A 15 2.29 -0.65 -19.03
C SER A 15 2.08 0.73 -19.65
N ASP A 16 1.37 1.62 -18.95
CA ASP A 16 0.92 2.91 -19.45
C ASP A 16 1.12 4.05 -18.43
N GLY A 17 1.59 3.75 -17.22
CA GLY A 17 1.87 4.75 -16.19
C GLY A 17 0.64 5.38 -15.54
N SER A 18 -0.56 4.91 -15.88
CA SER A 18 -1.82 5.42 -15.33
C SER A 18 -2.10 4.87 -13.92
N VAL A 19 -2.92 5.59 -13.15
CA VAL A 19 -3.47 5.12 -11.87
C VAL A 19 -4.99 5.05 -12.00
N ASP A 20 -5.54 3.86 -11.84
CA ASP A 20 -6.94 3.55 -12.05
C ASP A 20 -7.43 2.60 -10.95
N ALA A 21 -8.43 3.06 -10.20
CA ALA A 21 -9.00 2.33 -9.07
C ALA A 21 -9.71 1.04 -9.51
N ASP A 22 -10.40 1.04 -10.65
CA ASP A 22 -11.13 -0.13 -11.14
C ASP A 22 -10.17 -1.16 -11.72
N ARG A 23 -9.08 -0.71 -12.35
CA ARG A 23 -7.98 -1.59 -12.74
C ARG A 23 -7.34 -2.25 -11.51
N LEU A 24 -7.10 -1.50 -10.44
CA LEU A 24 -6.60 -2.06 -9.18
C LEU A 24 -7.55 -3.15 -8.64
N ARG A 25 -8.86 -2.88 -8.59
CA ARG A 25 -9.86 -3.88 -8.17
C ARG A 25 -9.82 -5.14 -9.02
N ALA A 26 -9.80 -4.99 -10.35
CA ALA A 26 -9.75 -6.10 -11.28
C ALA A 26 -8.49 -6.95 -11.10
N CYS A 27 -7.32 -6.33 -10.89
CA CYS A 27 -6.07 -7.05 -10.60
C CYS A 27 -6.15 -7.83 -9.28
N VAL A 28 -6.74 -7.25 -8.22
CA VAL A 28 -6.92 -7.95 -6.94
C VAL A 28 -7.84 -9.17 -7.10
N GLN A 29 -8.94 -9.03 -7.84
CA GLN A 29 -9.86 -10.14 -8.14
C GLN A 29 -9.17 -11.23 -8.95
N LEU A 30 -8.34 -10.86 -9.94
CA LEU A 30 -7.59 -11.80 -10.76
C LEU A 30 -6.52 -12.57 -9.97
N LEU A 31 -5.85 -11.91 -9.02
CA LEU A 31 -4.88 -12.57 -8.13
C LEU A 31 -5.54 -13.65 -7.27
N ASP A 32 -6.81 -13.43 -6.89
CA ASP A 32 -7.64 -14.34 -6.10
C ASP A 32 -6.87 -14.96 -4.91
N ALA A 33 -6.18 -14.11 -4.15
CA ALA A 33 -5.47 -14.53 -2.96
C ALA A 33 -6.46 -14.69 -1.79
N ASP A 34 -6.16 -15.61 -0.87
CA ASP A 34 -6.87 -15.71 0.41
C ASP A 34 -6.25 -14.81 1.49
N VAL A 35 -4.94 -14.58 1.38
CA VAL A 35 -4.18 -13.60 2.17
C VAL A 35 -3.28 -12.81 1.22
N LEU A 36 -3.37 -11.48 1.25
CA LEU A 36 -2.60 -10.59 0.38
C LEU A 36 -1.85 -9.54 1.21
N ALA A 37 -0.53 -9.50 1.06
CA ALA A 37 0.29 -8.41 1.55
C ALA A 37 0.52 -7.40 0.41
N ILE A 38 0.19 -6.12 0.63
CA ILE A 38 0.41 -5.06 -0.35
C ILE A 38 1.48 -4.07 0.15
N GLN A 39 2.36 -3.64 -0.74
CA GLN A 39 3.40 -2.64 -0.49
C GLN A 39 3.22 -1.43 -1.40
N GLU A 40 3.88 -0.33 -1.06
CA GLU A 40 3.81 0.94 -1.78
C GLU A 40 2.36 1.43 -1.95
N THR A 41 1.59 1.36 -0.87
CA THR A 41 0.16 1.60 -0.87
C THR A 41 -0.14 3.04 -0.43
N ASP A 42 -0.81 3.79 -1.31
CA ASP A 42 -1.25 5.16 -1.06
C ASP A 42 -2.60 5.19 -0.33
N ARG A 43 -2.75 6.18 0.56
CA ARG A 43 -4.02 6.60 1.15
C ARG A 43 -4.13 8.12 1.07
N LEU A 44 -5.23 8.60 0.49
CA LEU A 44 -5.54 10.03 0.34
C LEU A 44 -4.47 10.83 -0.42
N GLN A 45 -3.75 10.21 -1.35
CA GLN A 45 -2.72 10.87 -2.15
C GLN A 45 -3.33 11.41 -3.46
N PRO A 46 -3.05 12.67 -3.85
CA PRO A 46 -3.57 13.22 -5.10
C PRO A 46 -3.19 12.40 -6.34
N ARG A 47 -1.96 11.88 -6.38
CA ARG A 47 -1.45 11.06 -7.50
C ARG A 47 -2.22 9.74 -7.69
N SER A 48 -2.94 9.29 -6.67
CA SER A 48 -3.72 8.06 -6.69
C SER A 48 -5.23 8.32 -6.60
N GLY A 49 -5.68 9.51 -6.99
CA GLY A 49 -7.11 9.87 -6.99
C GLY A 49 -7.72 10.00 -5.59
N MET A 50 -6.91 10.30 -4.57
CA MET A 50 -7.34 10.49 -3.18
C MET A 50 -8.01 9.26 -2.53
N VAL A 51 -7.86 8.06 -3.10
CA VAL A 51 -8.46 6.82 -2.56
C VAL A 51 -7.62 6.22 -1.43
N ASP A 52 -8.23 5.32 -0.66
CA ASP A 52 -7.52 4.36 0.20
C ASP A 52 -7.34 3.05 -0.56
N GLN A 53 -6.15 2.82 -1.11
CA GLN A 53 -5.87 1.65 -1.94
C GLN A 53 -5.98 0.33 -1.17
N ALA A 54 -5.68 0.33 0.13
CA ALA A 54 -5.84 -0.87 0.96
C ALA A 54 -7.32 -1.22 1.16
N ALA A 55 -8.16 -0.20 1.39
CA ALA A 55 -9.61 -0.38 1.48
C ALA A 55 -10.20 -0.88 0.16
N LEU A 56 -9.79 -0.30 -0.97
CA LEU A 56 -10.19 -0.74 -2.31
C LEU A 56 -9.80 -2.19 -2.60
N ALA A 57 -8.57 -2.57 -2.25
CA ALA A 57 -8.12 -3.94 -2.39
C ALA A 57 -8.91 -4.90 -1.49
N ALA A 58 -9.23 -4.50 -0.25
CA ALA A 58 -10.01 -5.32 0.66
C ALA A 58 -11.43 -5.57 0.18
N GLU A 59 -12.08 -4.51 -0.33
CA GLU A 59 -13.38 -4.59 -0.98
C GLU A 59 -13.34 -5.57 -2.17
N ALA A 60 -12.39 -5.39 -3.09
CA ALA A 60 -12.26 -6.23 -4.29
C ALA A 60 -11.92 -7.69 -3.98
N MET A 61 -11.12 -7.94 -2.94
CA MET A 61 -10.74 -9.29 -2.50
C MET A 61 -11.88 -10.01 -1.77
N GLY A 62 -12.88 -9.28 -1.27
CA GLY A 62 -13.87 -9.79 -0.32
C GLY A 62 -13.23 -10.14 1.03
N ALA A 63 -12.24 -9.35 1.47
CA ALA A 63 -11.47 -9.59 2.69
C ALA A 63 -11.98 -8.72 3.85
N PRO A 64 -12.82 -9.25 4.76
CA PRO A 64 -13.33 -8.47 5.89
C PRO A 64 -12.24 -8.18 6.94
N TRP A 65 -11.14 -8.94 6.94
CA TRP A 65 -10.04 -8.76 7.89
C TRP A 65 -8.85 -8.13 7.19
N TRP A 66 -8.70 -6.82 7.34
CA TRP A 66 -7.57 -6.12 6.75
C TRP A 66 -7.04 -5.03 7.69
N ARG A 67 -5.75 -4.72 7.54
CA ARG A 67 -5.11 -3.61 8.25
C ARG A 67 -4.10 -2.94 7.35
N TYR A 68 -4.26 -1.64 7.19
CA TYR A 68 -3.24 -0.74 6.63
C TYR A 68 -2.38 -0.16 7.76
N VAL A 69 -1.08 -0.02 7.49
CA VAL A 69 -0.13 0.63 8.40
C VAL A 69 0.68 1.66 7.60
N PRO A 70 0.62 2.95 7.96
CA PRO A 70 1.45 3.96 7.32
C PRO A 70 2.93 3.72 7.67
N ALA A 71 3.79 3.84 6.65
CA ALA A 71 5.22 3.97 6.83
C ALA A 71 5.62 5.45 6.88
N LEU A 72 4.91 6.30 6.12
CA LEU A 72 5.16 7.74 5.97
C LEU A 72 3.84 8.52 6.06
N HIS A 73 3.90 9.72 6.65
CA HIS A 73 2.87 10.76 6.51
C HIS A 73 3.37 11.81 5.52
N GLY A 74 2.51 12.28 4.62
CA GLY A 74 2.87 13.13 3.50
C GLY A 74 3.10 12.35 2.21
N THR A 75 3.75 12.99 1.24
CA THR A 75 3.94 12.45 -0.11
C THR A 75 5.42 12.12 -0.34
N PRO A 76 5.77 10.85 -0.63
CA PRO A 76 7.14 10.49 -1.03
C PRO A 76 7.57 11.29 -2.27
N GLY A 77 8.78 11.86 -2.23
CA GLY A 77 9.29 12.76 -3.28
C GLY A 77 8.85 14.22 -3.13
N ALA A 78 8.05 14.54 -2.11
CA ALA A 78 7.73 15.90 -1.68
C ALA A 78 8.03 16.03 -0.16
N SER A 79 7.12 16.63 0.61
CA SER A 79 7.24 16.72 2.06
C SER A 79 6.64 15.48 2.73
N TRP A 80 7.42 14.82 3.59
CA TRP A 80 6.99 13.67 4.36
C TRP A 80 7.72 13.58 5.69
N ARG A 81 7.10 12.86 6.64
CA ARG A 81 7.73 12.43 7.90
C ARG A 81 7.52 10.92 8.11
N PRO A 82 8.45 10.21 8.75
CA PRO A 82 8.20 8.82 9.16
C PRO A 82 6.94 8.73 10.00
N ALA A 83 6.13 7.70 9.77
CA ALA A 83 5.08 7.34 10.72
C ALA A 83 5.75 6.85 12.01
N VAL A 84 5.19 7.21 13.17
CA VAL A 84 5.61 6.69 14.47
C VAL A 84 4.58 5.65 14.95
N LEU A 85 4.76 5.05 16.11
CA LEU A 85 3.95 3.91 16.57
C LEU A 85 2.45 4.27 16.69
N ASP A 86 1.61 3.31 16.29
CA ASP A 86 0.14 3.30 16.41
C ASP A 86 -0.63 4.52 15.86
N ASP A 87 -0.13 5.14 14.79
CA ASP A 87 -0.87 6.09 13.95
C ASP A 87 -2.07 5.45 13.19
N GLY A 88 -2.60 4.33 13.71
CA GLY A 88 -3.72 3.59 13.16
C GLY A 88 -4.91 4.51 12.90
N THR A 89 -5.39 4.49 11.66
CA THR A 89 -6.61 5.14 11.13
C THR A 89 -6.81 6.65 11.34
N SER A 90 -6.08 7.31 12.24
CA SER A 90 -6.28 8.71 12.64
C SER A 90 -5.22 9.67 12.10
N ALA A 91 -4.41 9.25 11.13
CA ALA A 91 -3.50 10.13 10.43
C ALA A 91 -4.30 11.18 9.63
N ALA A 92 -4.20 12.45 10.02
CA ALA A 92 -4.74 13.55 9.23
C ALA A 92 -3.88 13.74 7.97
N GLY A 93 -4.45 13.50 6.80
CA GLY A 93 -3.82 13.77 5.49
C GLY A 93 -3.25 12.54 4.76
N PRO A 94 -2.50 12.77 3.66
CA PRO A 94 -1.95 11.70 2.82
C PRO A 94 -0.97 10.81 3.58
N THR A 95 -1.05 9.50 3.36
CA THR A 95 -0.10 8.53 3.91
C THR A 95 0.34 7.52 2.84
N TYR A 96 1.50 6.93 3.09
CA TYR A 96 2.08 5.88 2.24
C TYR A 96 2.59 4.74 3.12
N GLY A 97 2.31 3.49 2.76
CA GLY A 97 2.57 2.37 3.65
C GLY A 97 2.33 1.00 3.04
N ILE A 98 1.96 0.07 3.92
CA ILE A 98 1.72 -1.34 3.59
C ILE A 98 0.35 -1.78 4.11
N GLY A 99 -0.21 -2.81 3.50
CA GLY A 99 -1.46 -3.44 3.93
C GLY A 99 -1.33 -4.95 4.04
N LEU A 100 -2.10 -5.55 4.95
CA LEU A 100 -2.30 -6.98 5.03
C LEU A 100 -3.80 -7.28 5.05
N LEU A 101 -4.24 -8.13 4.13
CA LEU A 101 -5.63 -8.44 3.85
C LEU A 101 -5.85 -9.95 3.96
N SER A 102 -6.98 -10.36 4.52
CA SER A 102 -7.30 -11.77 4.78
C SER A 102 -8.80 -12.04 4.63
N ARG A 103 -9.14 -13.11 3.91
CA ARG A 103 -10.49 -13.69 3.91
C ARG A 103 -10.76 -14.48 5.19
N TYR A 104 -9.72 -14.96 5.87
CA TYR A 104 -9.83 -15.70 7.11
C TYR A 104 -9.82 -14.79 8.35
N PRO A 105 -10.47 -15.20 9.46
CA PRO A 105 -10.45 -14.45 10.71
C PRO A 105 -9.05 -14.14 11.22
N VAL A 106 -8.80 -12.87 11.54
CA VAL A 106 -7.54 -12.43 12.17
C VAL A 106 -7.76 -12.31 13.67
N THR A 107 -7.09 -13.15 14.44
CA THR A 107 -7.21 -13.18 15.91
C THR A 107 -6.42 -12.06 16.59
N ARG A 108 -5.31 -11.61 15.98
CA ARG A 108 -4.45 -10.56 16.53
C ARG A 108 -3.63 -9.88 15.43
N TRP A 109 -3.58 -8.56 15.47
CA TRP A 109 -2.64 -7.78 14.66
C TRP A 109 -1.36 -7.50 15.45
N ARG A 110 -0.19 -7.58 14.78
CA ARG A 110 1.09 -7.11 15.32
C ARG A 110 1.79 -6.26 14.27
N VAL A 111 2.20 -5.06 14.67
CA VAL A 111 2.99 -4.17 13.84
C VAL A 111 4.42 -4.18 14.38
N ARG A 112 5.38 -4.52 13.52
CA ARG A 112 6.81 -4.40 13.84
C ARG A 112 7.40 -3.32 12.94
N ARG A 113 7.91 -2.25 13.56
CA ARG A 113 8.68 -1.22 12.85
C ARG A 113 10.14 -1.65 12.87
N PHE A 114 10.76 -1.66 11.69
CA PHE A 114 12.19 -1.90 11.56
C PHE A 114 12.92 -0.56 11.58
N THR A 115 14.09 -0.52 12.20
CA THR A 115 15.00 0.61 12.05
C THR A 115 15.46 0.69 10.60
N ALA A 116 15.72 1.90 10.11
CA ALA A 116 16.32 2.05 8.79
C ALA A 116 17.61 1.21 8.71
N PRO A 117 17.86 0.52 7.58
CA PRO A 117 19.11 -0.22 7.43
C PRO A 117 20.30 0.75 7.55
N PRO A 118 21.43 0.31 8.14
CA PRO A 118 22.60 1.16 8.33
C PRO A 118 23.27 1.58 7.00
N VAL A 119 22.89 0.94 5.90
CA VAL A 119 23.42 1.21 4.55
C VAL A 119 22.24 1.46 3.62
N ALA A 120 22.27 2.59 2.90
CA ALA A 120 21.33 2.87 1.83
C ALA A 120 21.64 1.94 0.64
N VAL A 121 20.66 1.13 0.24
CA VAL A 121 20.77 0.35 -1.00
C VAL A 121 20.42 1.28 -2.17
N PRO A 122 21.24 1.36 -3.23
CA PRO A 122 20.90 2.17 -4.38
C PRO A 122 19.60 1.66 -5.01
N LEU A 123 18.58 2.50 -5.02
CA LEU A 123 17.35 2.30 -5.80
C LEU A 123 17.64 2.78 -7.21
N LEU A 124 17.72 1.86 -8.17
CA LEU A 124 17.74 2.21 -9.59
C LEU A 124 16.37 2.77 -9.96
N VAL A 125 16.26 4.11 -9.95
CA VAL A 125 15.09 4.81 -10.47
C VAL A 125 15.33 4.99 -11.98
N PRO A 126 14.45 4.47 -12.86
CA PRO A 126 14.53 4.77 -14.28
C PRO A 126 14.49 6.30 -14.46
N GLY A 127 15.53 6.86 -15.07
CA GLY A 127 15.63 8.30 -15.31
C GLY A 127 14.47 8.80 -16.16
N ARG A 128 13.95 10.00 -15.84
CA ARG A 128 13.08 10.72 -16.77
C ARG A 128 13.90 11.07 -18.02
N PRO A 129 13.41 10.82 -19.24
CA PRO A 129 13.95 11.48 -20.42
C PRO A 129 13.80 12.99 -20.22
N GLY A 130 14.89 13.72 -20.47
CA GLY A 130 14.87 15.19 -20.54
C GLY A 130 14.16 15.70 -21.78
#